data_AF-A0A4Q4CPB2-F1
#
_entry.id   AF-A0A4Q4CPB2-F1
#
_cell.length_a   1.000
_cell.length_b   1.000
_cell.length_c   1.000
_cell.angle_alpha   90.00
_cell.angle_beta   90.00
_cell.angle_gamma   90.00
#
_symmetry.space_group_name_H-M   'P 1'
#
loop_
_entity.id
_entity.type
_entity.pdbx_description
1 polymer ?
#
loop_
_entity_poly.entity_id
_entity_poly.type
_entity_poly.pdbx_seq_one_letter_code
_entity_poly.pdbx_strand_id
1 'polypeptide(L)'
;KLGTIADLIGHRRRTERLVRRVSEGHIDHAIGGEWKLVVYTNTLEYAEHMAMVKGDVSAPGPVLVRMHAANLLNDTVVGTGSRDLHDSMRMIDQAGRGVVVIIRDWRLTNMSEQVKSNAGRVAPPEIRDYGIGAQILADLGVRDMVRLSNNPRPIVGLEGYGLRVVETRALIQKD
;
A
#
# COMPACT_ATOMS: atom_id res chain seq x y z
N LYS A 1 11.92 3.97 33.68
CA LYS A 1 12.68 3.02 32.82
C LYS A 1 12.91 3.69 31.48
N LEU A 2 14.16 3.90 31.06
CA LEU A 2 14.48 4.36 29.71
C LEU A 2 14.11 3.21 28.76
N GLY A 3 13.08 3.40 27.94
CA GLY A 3 12.67 2.42 26.94
C GLY A 3 13.74 2.27 25.86
N THR A 4 13.85 1.08 25.25
CA THR A 4 14.76 0.84 24.14
C THR A 4 14.35 1.67 22.90
N ILE A 5 15.25 1.84 21.91
CA ILE A 5 14.88 2.44 20.62
C ILE A 5 13.72 1.67 19.98
N ALA A 6 13.67 0.34 20.14
CA ALA A 6 12.56 -0.47 19.66
C ALA A 6 11.24 -0.14 20.37
N ASP A 7 11.26 0.09 21.68
CA ASP A 7 10.09 0.52 22.45
C ASP A 7 9.62 1.91 22.04
N LEU A 8 10.55 2.83 21.79
CA LEU A 8 10.24 4.17 21.29
C LEU A 8 9.61 4.11 19.89
N ILE A 9 10.18 3.33 18.97
CA ILE A 9 9.60 3.12 17.63
C ILE A 9 8.21 2.49 17.77
N GLY A 10 8.05 1.46 18.58
CA GLY A 10 6.76 0.82 18.82
C GLY A 10 5.72 1.75 19.45
N HIS A 11 6.14 2.60 20.40
CA HIS A 11 5.28 3.61 21.01
C HIS A 11 4.82 4.63 19.97
N ARG A 12 5.75 5.23 19.21
CA ARG A 12 5.43 6.20 18.15
C ARG A 12 4.50 5.63 17.09
N ARG A 13 4.70 4.37 16.67
CA ARG A 13 3.79 3.70 15.72
C ARG A 13 2.35 3.57 16.22
N ARG A 14 2.16 3.43 17.53
CA ARG A 14 0.83 3.33 18.17
C ARG A 14 0.19 4.68 18.46
N THR A 15 0.99 5.73 18.68
CA THR A 15 0.49 7.02 19.18
C THR A 15 0.53 8.14 18.14
N GLU A 16 1.44 8.10 17.18
CA GLU A 16 1.57 9.12 16.13
C GLU A 16 0.75 8.76 14.91
N ARG A 17 -0.17 9.65 14.53
CA ARG A 17 -0.90 9.58 13.27
C ARG A 17 -0.18 10.44 12.24
N LEU A 18 0.44 9.77 11.26
CA LEU A 18 1.23 10.39 10.21
C LEU A 18 0.45 10.57 8.90
N VAL A 19 -0.77 10.04 8.82
CA VAL A 19 -1.64 10.14 7.63
C VAL A 19 -2.97 10.79 7.97
N ARG A 20 -3.44 11.66 7.07
CA ARG A 20 -4.75 12.31 7.17
C ARG A 20 -5.51 12.14 5.86
N ARG A 21 -6.78 11.69 5.93
CA ARG A 21 -7.69 11.71 4.78
C ARG A 21 -7.89 13.15 4.30
N VAL A 22 -7.67 13.39 3.01
CA VAL A 22 -7.82 14.73 2.41
C VAL A 22 -8.88 14.79 1.34
N SER A 23 -9.18 13.67 0.69
CA SER A 23 -10.21 13.59 -0.35
C SER A 23 -10.73 12.16 -0.49
N GLU A 24 -11.97 12.01 -0.94
CA GLU A 24 -12.53 10.74 -1.37
C GLU A 24 -13.42 10.93 -2.60
N GLY A 25 -13.57 9.86 -3.38
CA GLY A 25 -14.38 9.86 -4.59
C GLY A 25 -14.57 8.45 -5.13
N HIS A 26 -15.19 8.34 -6.31
CA HIS A 26 -15.37 7.08 -7.02
C HIS A 26 -14.82 7.21 -8.42
N ILE A 27 -14.31 6.11 -8.97
CA ILE A 27 -13.86 6.02 -10.35
C ILE A 27 -14.34 4.71 -10.98
N ASP A 28 -14.83 4.80 -12.22
CA ASP A 28 -15.01 3.62 -13.07
C ASP A 28 -13.68 3.27 -13.73
N HIS A 29 -13.10 2.15 -13.30
CA HIS A 29 -11.84 1.65 -13.81
C HIS A 29 -12.08 0.47 -14.77
N ALA A 30 -11.29 0.39 -15.84
CA ALA A 30 -11.39 -0.70 -16.83
C ALA A 30 -11.25 -2.10 -16.20
N ILE A 31 -10.55 -2.19 -15.07
CA ILE A 31 -10.46 -3.40 -14.25
C ILE A 31 -11.35 -3.24 -13.03
N GLY A 32 -12.40 -4.05 -12.99
CA GLY A 32 -13.33 -4.16 -11.87
C GLY A 32 -14.44 -3.12 -11.80
N GLY A 33 -14.56 -2.19 -12.76
CA GLY A 33 -15.62 -1.17 -12.71
C GLY A 33 -15.39 -0.18 -11.59
N GLU A 34 -16.42 0.07 -10.77
CA GLU A 34 -16.36 1.11 -9.74
C GLU A 34 -15.37 0.79 -8.60
N TRP A 35 -14.56 1.78 -8.23
CA TRP A 35 -13.69 1.78 -7.06
C TRP A 35 -13.91 3.03 -6.24
N LYS A 36 -13.98 2.89 -4.90
CA LYS A 36 -13.86 4.03 -4.00
C LYS A 36 -12.39 4.41 -3.89
N LEU A 37 -12.08 5.68 -4.12
CA LEU A 37 -10.76 6.27 -3.92
C LEU A 37 -10.74 7.06 -2.62
N VAL A 38 -9.68 6.89 -1.84
CA VAL A 38 -9.41 7.71 -0.65
C VAL A 38 -7.96 8.20 -0.71
N VAL A 39 -7.79 9.52 -0.67
CA VAL A 39 -6.48 10.18 -0.72
C VAL A 39 -6.04 10.55 0.69
N TYR A 40 -4.79 10.25 1.00
CA TYR A 40 -4.15 10.53 2.27
C TYR A 40 -2.94 11.42 2.07
N THR A 41 -2.79 12.46 2.88
CA THR A 41 -1.54 13.23 2.96
C THR A 41 -0.69 12.73 4.12
N ASN A 42 0.63 12.66 3.91
CA ASN A 42 1.60 12.45 4.98
C ASN A 42 1.81 13.77 5.74
N THR A 43 1.73 13.76 7.07
CA THR A 43 1.90 14.98 7.88
C THR A 43 3.34 15.44 8.01
N LEU A 44 4.31 14.57 7.69
CA LEU A 44 5.74 14.87 7.75
C LEU A 44 6.34 15.25 6.40
N GLU A 45 5.68 14.90 5.30
CA GLU A 45 6.18 15.06 3.94
C GLU A 45 5.06 15.47 2.98
N TYR A 46 5.39 16.27 1.97
CA TYR A 46 4.44 16.69 0.94
C TYR A 46 4.16 15.59 -0.10
N ALA A 47 3.79 14.39 0.37
CA ALA A 47 3.38 13.27 -0.45
C ALA A 47 1.91 12.92 -0.16
N GLU A 48 1.16 12.75 -1.24
CA GLU A 48 -0.17 12.14 -1.19
C GLU A 48 -0.08 10.67 -1.59
N HIS A 49 -0.86 9.85 -0.91
CA HIS A 49 -1.01 8.43 -1.14
C HIS A 49 -2.47 8.13 -1.42
N MET A 50 -2.74 7.01 -2.08
CA MET A 50 -4.10 6.65 -2.47
C MET A 50 -4.42 5.24 -2.01
N ALA A 51 -5.63 5.05 -1.50
CA ALA A 51 -6.24 3.74 -1.36
C ALA A 51 -7.39 3.60 -2.36
N MET A 52 -7.38 2.52 -3.13
CA MET A 52 -8.50 2.08 -3.95
C MET A 52 -9.21 0.95 -3.20
N VAL A 53 -10.50 1.11 -2.93
CA VAL A 53 -11.30 0.21 -2.09
C VAL A 53 -12.41 -0.41 -2.92
N LYS A 54 -12.52 -1.74 -2.81
CA LYS A 54 -13.62 -2.54 -3.37
C LYS A 54 -14.42 -3.14 -2.21
N GLY A 55 -15.75 -2.99 -2.26
CA GLY A 55 -16.67 -3.51 -1.26
C GLY A 55 -16.49 -2.90 0.15
N ASP A 56 -17.11 -3.53 1.14
CA ASP A 56 -16.99 -3.10 2.55
C ASP A 56 -15.82 -3.81 3.24
N VAL A 57 -14.74 -3.05 3.44
CA VAL A 57 -13.51 -3.53 4.10
C VAL A 57 -13.54 -3.35 5.62
N SER A 58 -14.56 -2.69 6.17
CA SER A 58 -14.74 -2.49 7.61
C SER A 58 -15.47 -3.64 8.30
N ALA A 59 -16.23 -4.43 7.52
CA ALA A 59 -16.88 -5.65 7.99
C ALA A 59 -15.85 -6.67 8.54
N PRO A 60 -16.25 -7.58 9.46
CA PRO A 60 -15.36 -8.62 9.96
C PRO A 60 -14.78 -9.54 8.87
N GLY A 61 -13.55 -10.00 9.08
CA GLY A 61 -12.89 -11.02 8.25
C GLY A 61 -11.75 -10.50 7.35
N PRO A 62 -10.91 -11.40 6.80
CA PRO A 62 -9.69 -11.02 6.09
C PRO A 62 -9.93 -10.24 4.79
N VAL A 63 -9.24 -9.11 4.62
CA VAL A 63 -9.33 -8.23 3.44
C VAL A 63 -8.18 -8.56 2.47
N LEU A 64 -8.44 -8.67 1.15
CA LEU A 64 -7.34 -8.75 0.18
C LEU A 64 -6.63 -7.40 0.08
N VAL A 65 -5.32 -7.39 0.25
CA VAL A 65 -4.53 -6.15 0.27
C VAL A 65 -3.34 -6.22 -0.67
N ARG A 66 -3.23 -5.25 -1.58
CA ARG A 66 -2.02 -4.96 -2.35
C ARG A 66 -1.37 -3.69 -1.82
N MET A 67 -0.10 -3.80 -1.45
CA MET A 67 0.77 -2.64 -1.23
C MET A 67 1.58 -2.42 -2.50
N HIS A 68 1.33 -1.31 -3.21
CA HIS A 68 2.00 -0.95 -4.45
C HIS A 68 2.85 0.30 -4.23
N ALA A 69 4.17 0.18 -4.41
CA ALA A 69 5.06 1.34 -4.44
C ALA A 69 5.02 1.93 -5.85
N ALA A 70 4.40 3.09 -6.00
CA ALA A 70 4.25 3.78 -7.26
C ALA A 70 5.62 4.15 -7.84
N ASN A 71 5.82 3.81 -9.09
CA ASN A 71 7.03 4.10 -9.84
C ASN A 71 6.65 4.46 -11.26
N LEU A 72 6.77 5.74 -11.62
CA LEU A 72 6.32 6.22 -12.93
C LEU A 72 6.98 5.46 -14.10
N LEU A 73 8.28 5.16 -14.01
CA LEU A 73 8.98 4.44 -15.06
C LEU A 73 8.45 3.01 -15.20
N ASN A 74 8.25 2.29 -14.10
CA ASN A 74 7.80 0.89 -14.18
C ASN A 74 6.30 0.73 -14.41
N ASP A 75 5.50 1.64 -13.86
CA ASP A 75 4.05 1.61 -14.00
C ASP A 75 3.62 2.08 -15.40
N THR A 76 4.33 3.04 -16.00
CA THR A 76 3.92 3.67 -17.26
C THR A 76 4.84 3.37 -18.45
N VAL A 77 6.17 3.32 -18.26
CA VAL A 77 7.12 3.19 -19.38
C VAL A 77 7.52 1.72 -19.65
N VAL A 78 7.87 0.96 -18.60
CA VAL A 78 8.29 -0.45 -18.72
C VAL A 78 7.07 -1.39 -18.68
N GLY A 79 6.02 -1.03 -17.93
CA GLY A 79 4.76 -1.76 -17.86
C GLY A 79 4.73 -2.99 -16.94
N THR A 80 5.84 -3.32 -16.26
CA THR A 80 5.88 -4.44 -15.30
C THR A 80 5.14 -4.09 -14.00
N GLY A 81 5.27 -2.86 -13.52
CA GLY A 81 4.59 -2.38 -12.31
C GLY A 81 3.08 -2.31 -12.50
N SER A 82 2.63 -1.87 -13.68
CA SER A 82 1.20 -1.87 -14.01
C SER A 82 0.62 -3.27 -14.17
N ARG A 83 1.39 -4.26 -14.67
CA ARG A 83 0.92 -5.66 -14.71
C ARG A 83 0.62 -6.20 -13.31
N ASP A 84 1.56 -6.08 -12.39
CA ASP A 84 1.42 -6.51 -10.99
C ASP A 84 0.24 -5.82 -10.28
N LEU A 85 0.09 -4.51 -10.51
CA LEU A 85 -1.03 -3.72 -10.01
C LEU A 85 -2.35 -4.25 -10.57
N HIS A 86 -2.45 -4.40 -11.90
CA HIS A 86 -3.66 -4.87 -12.57
C HIS A 86 -4.05 -6.29 -12.17
N ASP A 87 -3.10 -7.21 -12.02
CA ASP A 87 -3.36 -8.58 -11.54
C ASP A 87 -3.96 -8.56 -10.14
N SER A 88 -3.41 -7.74 -9.24
CA SER A 88 -3.96 -7.58 -7.89
C SER A 88 -5.36 -6.97 -7.89
N MET A 89 -5.63 -5.99 -8.77
CA MET A 89 -6.95 -5.39 -8.92
C MET A 89 -7.99 -6.41 -9.39
N ARG A 90 -7.63 -7.29 -10.35
CA ARG A 90 -8.52 -8.37 -10.80
C ARG A 90 -8.81 -9.37 -9.70
N MET A 91 -7.81 -9.75 -8.90
CA MET A 91 -8.00 -10.66 -7.77
C MET A 91 -8.91 -10.05 -6.70
N ILE A 92 -8.74 -8.77 -6.38
CA ILE A 92 -9.60 -8.05 -5.44
C ILE A 92 -11.03 -7.94 -5.96
N ASP A 93 -11.18 -7.62 -7.24
CA ASP A 93 -12.48 -7.51 -7.89
C ASP A 93 -13.25 -8.85 -7.86
N GLN A 94 -12.58 -9.96 -8.20
CA GLN A 94 -13.16 -11.30 -8.13
C GLN A 94 -13.63 -11.67 -6.72
N ALA A 95 -12.95 -11.19 -5.68
CA ALA A 95 -13.36 -11.40 -4.29
C ALA A 95 -14.46 -10.43 -3.84
N GLY A 96 -14.70 -9.34 -4.58
CA GLY A 96 -15.63 -8.26 -4.24
C GLY A 96 -15.23 -7.44 -3.01
N ARG A 97 -14.04 -7.68 -2.43
CA ARG A 97 -13.60 -7.08 -1.17
C ARG A 97 -12.08 -6.96 -1.09
N GLY A 98 -11.57 -5.74 -1.06
CA GLY A 98 -10.13 -5.52 -0.92
C GLY A 98 -9.68 -4.07 -1.04
N VAL A 99 -8.40 -3.86 -0.81
CA VAL A 99 -7.74 -2.56 -0.87
C VAL A 99 -6.45 -2.65 -1.68
N VAL A 100 -6.27 -1.73 -2.63
CA VAL A 100 -4.97 -1.42 -3.21
C VAL A 100 -4.47 -0.12 -2.60
N VAL A 101 -3.36 -0.18 -1.87
CA VAL A 101 -2.68 1.00 -1.34
C VAL A 101 -1.54 1.37 -2.27
N ILE A 102 -1.62 2.54 -2.88
CA ILE A 102 -0.61 3.13 -3.75
C ILE A 102 0.20 4.11 -2.90
N ILE A 103 1.44 3.71 -2.58
CA ILE A 103 2.41 4.54 -1.86
C ILE A 103 3.26 5.28 -2.87
N ARG A 104 3.35 6.59 -2.74
CA ARG A 104 4.18 7.44 -3.58
C ARG A 104 5.49 7.77 -2.87
N ASP A 105 6.57 7.82 -3.63
CA ASP A 105 7.82 8.38 -3.15
C ASP A 105 7.65 9.90 -2.92
N TRP A 106 8.18 10.37 -1.81
CA TRP A 106 8.16 11.78 -1.39
C TRP A 106 9.36 12.57 -1.95
N ARG A 107 10.42 11.90 -2.40
CA ARG A 107 11.64 12.54 -2.90
C ARG A 107 11.39 13.19 -4.25
N LEU A 108 11.59 14.51 -4.32
CA LEU A 108 11.49 15.29 -5.56
C LEU A 108 12.46 14.81 -6.66
N THR A 109 13.61 14.26 -6.27
CA THR A 109 14.67 13.81 -7.19
C THR A 109 14.55 12.36 -7.62
N ASN A 110 13.59 11.60 -7.07
CA ASN A 110 13.48 10.14 -7.29
C ASN A 110 13.52 9.76 -8.77
N MET A 111 12.75 10.46 -9.61
CA MET A 111 12.71 10.20 -11.05
C MET A 111 14.08 10.40 -11.71
N SER A 112 14.77 11.50 -11.39
CA SER A 112 16.09 11.78 -11.96
C SER A 112 17.15 10.78 -11.50
N GLU A 113 17.05 10.29 -10.27
CA GLU A 113 17.96 9.28 -9.70
C GLU A 113 17.74 7.91 -10.34
N GLN A 114 16.49 7.51 -10.58
CA GLN A 114 16.17 6.27 -11.29
C GLN A 114 16.66 6.27 -12.74
N VAL A 115 16.51 7.39 -13.46
CA VAL A 115 17.04 7.53 -14.82
C VAL A 115 18.57 7.46 -14.82
N LYS A 116 19.25 8.21 -13.92
CA LYS A 116 20.72 8.22 -13.81
C LYS A 116 21.32 6.87 -13.46
N SER A 117 20.61 6.06 -12.67
CA SER A 117 21.05 4.73 -12.27
C SER A 117 20.83 3.64 -13.34
N ASN A 118 20.38 4.00 -14.56
CA ASN A 118 20.10 3.08 -15.67
C ASN A 118 19.10 1.96 -15.31
N ALA A 119 18.28 2.14 -14.29
CA ALA A 119 17.63 1.01 -13.65
C ALA A 119 16.10 1.07 -13.72
N GLY A 120 15.53 0.13 -14.48
CA GLY A 120 14.23 -0.48 -14.19
C GLY A 120 14.22 -1.31 -12.89
N ARG A 121 15.16 -1.08 -11.95
CA ARG A 121 15.15 -1.70 -10.62
C ARG A 121 14.52 -0.75 -9.63
N VAL A 122 13.32 -1.09 -9.17
CA VAL A 122 12.69 -0.49 -7.99
C VAL A 122 13.58 -0.76 -6.78
N ALA A 123 14.06 0.29 -6.11
CA ALA A 123 14.57 0.12 -4.75
C ALA A 123 13.40 -0.44 -3.91
N PRO A 124 13.60 -1.52 -3.12
CA PRO A 124 12.52 -2.08 -2.31
C PRO A 124 11.88 -0.97 -1.46
N PRO A 125 10.54 -0.97 -1.28
CA PRO A 125 9.88 0.01 -0.43
C PRO A 125 10.56 0.02 0.94
N GLU A 126 10.85 1.22 1.46
CA GLU A 126 11.52 1.33 2.75
C GLU A 126 10.55 0.90 3.86
N ILE A 127 11.09 0.50 5.03
CA ILE A 127 10.29 0.14 6.22
C ILE A 127 9.29 1.26 6.58
N ARG A 128 9.67 2.50 6.27
CA ARG A 128 8.87 3.69 6.47
C ARG A 128 7.61 3.74 5.59
N ASP A 129 7.73 3.33 4.33
CA ASP A 129 6.63 3.30 3.36
C ASP A 129 5.55 2.30 3.79
N TYR A 130 5.98 1.18 4.38
CA TYR A 130 5.09 0.21 5.01
C TYR A 130 4.35 0.76 6.23
N GLY A 131 4.98 1.67 7.00
CA GLY A 131 4.33 2.32 8.13
C GLY A 131 3.17 3.23 7.71
N ILE A 132 3.36 4.01 6.64
CA ILE A 132 2.31 4.86 6.08
C ILE A 132 1.14 4.01 5.56
N GLY A 133 1.43 2.98 4.75
CA GLY A 133 0.36 2.12 4.25
C GLY A 133 -0.36 1.33 5.35
N ALA A 134 0.34 0.96 6.42
CA ALA A 134 -0.28 0.34 7.60
C ALA A 134 -1.28 1.29 8.28
N GLN A 135 -0.93 2.57 8.45
CA GLN A 135 -1.86 3.54 9.02
C GLN A 135 -3.08 3.79 8.10
N ILE A 136 -2.87 3.80 6.78
CA ILE A 136 -3.97 3.90 5.81
C ILE A 136 -4.93 2.72 5.96
N LEU A 137 -4.42 1.48 6.04
CA LEU A 137 -5.24 0.29 6.21
C LEU A 137 -5.99 0.27 7.55
N ALA A 138 -5.31 0.63 8.65
CA ALA A 138 -5.93 0.71 9.96
C ALA A 138 -7.05 1.76 10.01
N ASP A 139 -6.83 2.91 9.36
CA ASP A 139 -7.81 3.98 9.25
C ASP A 139 -9.03 3.56 8.41
N LEU A 140 -8.84 2.75 7.36
CA LEU A 140 -9.92 2.12 6.57
C LEU A 140 -10.68 1.02 7.34
N GLY A 141 -10.23 0.66 8.55
CA GLY A 141 -10.86 -0.37 9.38
C GLY A 141 -10.35 -1.79 9.14
N VAL A 142 -9.31 -1.97 8.32
CA VAL A 142 -8.70 -3.27 8.08
C VAL A 142 -7.99 -3.74 9.35
N ARG A 143 -8.13 -5.03 9.68
CA ARG A 143 -7.42 -5.69 10.78
C ARG A 143 -6.67 -6.92 10.29
N ASP A 144 -7.43 -7.89 9.81
CA ASP A 144 -6.89 -9.10 9.19
C ASP A 144 -6.80 -8.91 7.67
N MET A 145 -5.67 -9.27 7.08
CA MET A 145 -5.46 -9.15 5.63
C MET A 145 -4.84 -10.40 5.00
N VAL A 146 -5.24 -10.65 3.76
CA VAL A 146 -4.56 -11.54 2.83
C VAL A 146 -3.69 -10.68 1.92
N ARG A 147 -2.37 -10.80 2.06
CA ARG A 147 -1.41 -9.98 1.31
C ARG A 147 -1.24 -10.51 -0.12
N LEU A 148 -1.37 -9.64 -1.12
CA LEU A 148 -1.12 -9.92 -2.52
C LEU A 148 0.29 -9.48 -2.93
N SER A 149 1.24 -10.43 -3.02
CA SER A 149 2.66 -10.12 -3.25
C SER A 149 3.44 -11.32 -3.81
N ASN A 150 4.26 -11.06 -4.82
CA ASN A 150 5.26 -12.01 -5.33
C ASN A 150 6.57 -11.98 -4.53
N ASN A 151 6.76 -11.00 -3.65
CA ASN A 151 7.92 -10.94 -2.76
C ASN A 151 7.66 -11.78 -1.49
N PRO A 152 8.47 -12.83 -1.22
CA PRO A 152 8.27 -13.73 -0.08
C PRO A 152 8.67 -13.10 1.26
N ARG A 153 9.36 -11.94 1.27
CA ARG A 153 9.81 -11.32 2.52
C ARG A 153 8.62 -10.94 3.40
N PRO A 154 8.61 -11.31 4.69
CA PRO A 154 7.55 -10.92 5.61
C PRO A 154 7.59 -9.41 5.87
N ILE A 155 6.41 -8.82 6.09
CA ILE A 155 6.31 -7.41 6.49
C ILE A 155 6.40 -7.36 8.01
N VAL A 156 7.39 -6.64 8.54
CA VAL A 156 7.66 -6.59 9.98
C VAL A 156 7.00 -5.37 10.60
N GLY A 157 6.40 -5.54 11.78
CA GLY A 157 5.91 -4.42 12.60
C GLY A 157 4.52 -3.89 12.26
N LEU A 158 3.72 -4.64 11.50
CA LEU A 158 2.30 -4.38 11.24
C LEU A 158 1.43 -4.48 12.51
N GLU A 159 1.81 -5.35 13.45
CA GLU A 159 1.11 -5.52 14.72
C GLU A 159 1.03 -4.22 15.54
N GLY A 160 2.04 -3.35 15.40
CA GLY A 160 2.05 -2.03 16.03
C GLY A 160 0.93 -1.09 15.54
N TYR A 161 0.28 -1.44 14.42
CA TYR A 161 -0.86 -0.72 13.83
C TYR A 161 -2.17 -1.50 13.97
N GLY A 162 -2.18 -2.61 14.72
CA GLY A 162 -3.37 -3.47 14.85
C GLY A 162 -3.67 -4.30 13.60
N LEU A 163 -2.67 -4.50 12.73
CA LEU A 163 -2.80 -5.25 11.48
C LEU A 163 -2.15 -6.63 11.58
N ARG A 164 -2.80 -7.63 11.00
CA ARG A 164 -2.33 -9.02 10.94
C ARG A 164 -2.44 -9.58 9.53
N VAL A 165 -1.32 -10.11 9.02
CA VAL A 165 -1.32 -10.87 7.76
C VAL A 165 -1.69 -12.31 8.08
N VAL A 166 -2.88 -12.75 7.67
CA VAL A 166 -3.36 -14.13 7.91
C VAL A 166 -2.94 -15.09 6.81
N GLU A 167 -2.64 -14.56 5.62
CA GLU A 167 -2.24 -15.33 4.44
C GLU A 167 -1.45 -14.42 3.49
N THR A 168 -0.54 -14.98 2.70
CA THR A 168 0.07 -14.30 1.54
C THR A 168 -0.22 -15.10 0.29
N ARG A 169 -0.79 -14.46 -0.73
CA ARG A 169 -1.04 -15.03 -2.05
C ARG A 169 -0.16 -14.36 -3.09
N ALA A 170 0.42 -15.17 -3.97
CA ALA A 170 1.09 -14.69 -5.16
C ALA A 170 0.08 -14.06 -6.12
N LEU A 171 0.56 -13.15 -6.97
CA LEU A 171 -0.25 -12.58 -8.04
C LEU A 171 -0.40 -13.63 -9.14
N ILE A 172 -1.63 -13.92 -9.53
CA ILE A 172 -1.91 -14.86 -10.62
C ILE A 172 -1.90 -14.05 -11.92
N GLN A 173 -0.87 -14.27 -12.74
CA GLN A 173 -0.83 -13.71 -14.08
C GLN A 173 -1.89 -14.42 -14.94
N LYS A 174 -2.78 -13.63 -15.57
CA LYS A 174 -3.55 -14.11 -16.71
C LYS A 174 -2.84 -13.62 -17.98
N ASP A 175 -2.60 -14.54 -18.90
CA ASP A 175 -2.03 -14.27 -20.23
C ASP A 175 -2.89 -13.29 -21.04
#